data_AF-A0AAN1DGB0-F1
#
_entry.id   AF-A0AAN1DGB0-F1
#
_cell.length_a   1.000
_cell.length_b   1.000
_cell.length_c   1.000
_cell.angle_alpha   90.00
_cell.angle_beta   90.00
_cell.angle_gamma   90.00
#
_symmetry.space_group_name_H-M   'P 1'
#
loop_
_entity.id
_entity.type
_entity.pdbx_description
1 polymer ?
#
loop_
_entity_poly.entity_id
_entity_poly.type
_entity_poly.pdbx_seq_one_letter_code
_entity_poly.pdbx_strand_id
1 'polypeptide(L)'
;MERPITPEVLAQCIASGRSAPAAAVGVSDEEYAEWVENNGAVKCIAKTRAGKRCRCFVPGAHYRDALAWKEANDAGGYCSVHGDA
;
A
#
# COMPACT_ATOMS: atom_id res chain seq x y z
N MET A 1 -6.16 13.11 -3.82
CA MET A 1 -7.44 13.62 -4.38
C MET A 1 -8.43 12.47 -4.28
N GLU A 2 -9.45 12.58 -3.45
CA GLU A 2 -10.45 11.51 -3.30
C GLU A 2 -11.24 11.39 -4.59
N ARG A 3 -11.28 10.20 -5.21
CA ARG A 3 -12.15 9.97 -6.37
C ARG A 3 -13.53 9.62 -5.83
N PRO A 4 -14.56 10.46 -6.05
CA PRO A 4 -15.89 10.15 -5.55
C PRO A 4 -16.37 8.84 -6.15
N ILE A 5 -16.82 7.92 -5.29
CA ILE A 5 -17.48 6.68 -5.71
C ILE A 5 -18.87 7.05 -6.21
N THR A 6 -19.02 7.12 -7.54
CA THR A 6 -20.34 7.28 -8.16
C THR A 6 -21.13 5.98 -8.06
N PRO A 7 -22.47 6.02 -8.20
CA PRO A 7 -23.29 4.81 -8.25
C PRO A 7 -22.83 3.82 -9.34
N GLU A 8 -22.38 4.31 -10.49
CA GLU A 8 -21.88 3.48 -11.59
C GLU A 8 -20.59 2.75 -11.20
N VAL A 9 -19.65 3.46 -10.56
CA VAL A 9 -18.41 2.87 -10.05
C VAL A 9 -18.72 1.83 -8.97
N LEU A 10 -19.64 2.13 -8.06
CA LEU A 10 -20.06 1.19 -7.03
C LEU A 10 -20.69 -0.07 -7.64
N ALA A 11 -21.60 0.08 -8.60
CA ALA A 11 -22.22 -1.04 -9.30
C ALA A 11 -21.18 -1.89 -10.03
N GLN A 12 -20.18 -1.26 -10.66
CA GLN A 12 -19.09 -1.97 -11.31
C GLN A 12 -18.23 -2.75 -10.32
N CYS A 13 -17.88 -2.16 -9.18
CA CYS A 13 -17.17 -2.84 -8.10
C CYS A 13 -17.93 -4.07 -7.60
N ILE A 14 -19.24 -3.97 -7.39
CA ILE A 14 -20.09 -5.10 -6.99
C ILE A 14 -20.07 -6.19 -8.06
N ALA A 15 -20.29 -5.82 -9.32
CA ALA A 15 -20.36 -6.77 -10.43
C ALA A 15 -19.03 -7.49 -10.68
N SER A 16 -17.90 -6.81 -10.47
CA SER A 16 -16.57 -7.37 -10.68
C SER A 16 -15.94 -7.97 -9.43
N GLY A 17 -16.60 -7.91 -8.27
CA GLY A 17 -16.04 -8.31 -6.98
C GLY A 17 -14.83 -7.47 -6.54
N ARG A 18 -14.69 -6.23 -7.05
CA ARG A 18 -13.59 -5.33 -6.73
C ARG A 18 -13.91 -4.49 -5.50
N SER A 19 -12.92 -4.19 -4.67
CA SER A 19 -13.04 -3.28 -3.54
C SER A 19 -13.37 -1.84 -3.98
N ALA A 20 -14.55 -1.34 -3.58
CA ALA A 20 -14.94 0.05 -3.81
C ALA A 20 -13.99 1.05 -3.11
N PRO A 21 -13.54 0.83 -1.86
CA PRO A 21 -12.52 1.69 -1.24
C PRO A 21 -11.19 1.73 -2.03
N ALA A 22 -10.72 0.59 -2.54
CA ALA A 22 -9.50 0.55 -3.36
C ALA A 22 -9.67 1.37 -4.66
N ALA A 23 -10.84 1.25 -5.29
CA ALA A 23 -11.18 2.05 -6.47
C ALA A 23 -11.27 3.56 -6.17
N ALA A 24 -11.76 3.95 -4.98
CA ALA A 24 -11.89 5.34 -4.55
C ALA A 24 -10.52 6.04 -4.41
N VAL A 25 -9.52 5.30 -3.96
CA VAL A 25 -8.17 5.83 -3.74
C VAL A 25 -7.21 5.48 -4.88
N GLY A 26 -7.66 4.72 -5.89
CA GLY A 26 -6.92 4.50 -7.13
C GLY A 26 -5.83 3.41 -7.08
N VAL A 27 -5.94 2.44 -6.18
CA VAL A 27 -4.99 1.31 -6.04
C VAL A 27 -5.66 -0.04 -6.31
N SER A 28 -4.89 -1.14 -6.35
CA SER A 28 -5.43 -2.50 -6.40
C SER A 28 -6.03 -2.92 -5.06
N ASP A 29 -6.79 -4.01 -5.05
CA ASP A 29 -7.42 -4.50 -3.82
C ASP A 29 -6.37 -5.01 -2.82
N GLU A 30 -5.32 -5.67 -3.31
CA GLU A 30 -4.19 -6.13 -2.51
C GLU A 30 -3.37 -4.95 -1.97
N GLU A 31 -3.13 -3.93 -2.80
CA GLU A 31 -2.42 -2.71 -2.39
C GLU A 31 -3.20 -1.95 -1.32
N TYR A 32 -4.53 -1.84 -1.49
CA TYR A 32 -5.40 -1.23 -0.49
C TYR A 32 -5.37 -2.01 0.83
N ALA A 33 -5.44 -3.34 0.77
CA ALA A 33 -5.36 -4.18 1.95
C ALA A 33 -4.02 -4.00 2.68
N GLU A 34 -2.90 -4.04 1.95
CA GLU A 34 -1.57 -3.84 2.55
C GLU A 34 -1.44 -2.43 3.17
N TRP A 35 -1.95 -1.40 2.49
CA TRP A 35 -1.94 -0.04 3.00
C TRP A 35 -2.72 0.10 4.31
N VAL A 36 -3.95 -0.46 4.37
CA VAL A 36 -4.79 -0.46 5.58
C VAL A 36 -4.16 -1.27 6.70
N GLU A 37 -3.68 -2.48 6.43
CA GLU A 37 -3.08 -3.38 7.43
C GLU A 37 -1.83 -2.78 8.08
N ASN A 38 -1.03 -2.04 7.30
CA ASN A 38 0.17 -1.37 7.80
C ASN A 38 -0.11 0.06 8.30
N ASN A 39 -1.37 0.48 8.35
CA ASN A 39 -1.77 1.85 8.71
C ASN A 39 -1.03 2.92 7.88
N GLY A 40 -0.69 2.64 6.62
CA GLY A 40 0.06 3.56 5.77
C GLY A 40 1.58 3.56 5.94
N ALA A 41 2.15 2.65 6.72
CA ALA A 41 3.60 2.47 6.79
C ALA A 41 4.15 1.69 5.59
N VAL A 42 5.36 2.04 5.13
CA VAL A 42 6.07 1.32 4.05
C VAL A 42 6.97 0.23 4.65
N LYS A 43 6.90 -0.98 4.09
CA LYS A 43 7.76 -2.11 4.50
C LYS A 43 9.13 -2.06 3.83
N CYS A 44 10.13 -2.47 4.58
CA CYS A 44 11.50 -2.62 4.08
C CYS A 44 11.55 -3.54 2.84
N ILE A 45 12.34 -3.15 1.83
CA ILE A 45 12.49 -3.89 0.57
C ILE A 45 13.46 -5.09 0.69
N ALA A 46 14.28 -5.12 1.74
CA ALA A 46 15.25 -6.19 1.95
C ALA A 46 14.56 -7.55 2.11
N LYS A 47 15.25 -8.62 1.69
CA LYS A 47 14.85 -10.01 1.95
C LYS A 47 15.66 -10.55 3.12
N THR A 48 14.98 -11.26 4.01
CA THR A 48 15.61 -12.02 5.09
C THR A 48 16.44 -13.18 4.51
N ARG A 49 17.28 -13.82 5.34
CA ARG A 49 18.03 -15.02 4.94
C ARG A 49 17.13 -16.15 4.41
N ALA A 50 15.86 -16.19 4.84
CA ALA A 50 14.86 -17.14 4.35
C ALA A 50 14.18 -16.72 3.03
N GLY A 51 14.65 -15.67 2.36
CA GLY A 51 14.12 -15.17 1.08
C GLY A 51 12.82 -14.36 1.18
N LYS A 52 12.19 -14.28 2.35
CA LYS A 52 10.96 -13.51 2.59
C LYS A 52 11.27 -12.02 2.76
N ARG A 53 10.38 -11.13 2.29
CA ARG A 53 10.47 -9.67 2.52
C ARG A 53 10.54 -9.38 4.02
N CYS A 54 11.40 -8.44 4.39
CA CYS A 54 11.52 -7.97 5.76
C CYS A 54 10.16 -7.44 6.26
N ARG A 55 9.83 -7.72 7.52
CA ARG A 55 8.58 -7.27 8.15
C ARG A 55 8.70 -5.91 8.83
N CYS A 56 9.91 -5.36 8.95
CA CYS A 56 10.15 -4.06 9.54
C CYS A 56 9.71 -2.94 8.60
N PHE A 57 9.35 -1.80 9.18
CA PHE A 57 8.99 -0.59 8.43
C PHE A 57 10.21 0.28 8.15
N VAL A 58 10.12 1.06 7.09
CA VAL A 58 11.07 2.13 6.75
C VAL A 58 10.81 3.32 7.70
N PRO A 59 11.80 3.79 8.47
CA PRO A 59 11.61 4.90 9.39
C PRO A 59 11.09 6.16 8.69
N GLY A 60 10.07 6.79 9.27
CA GLY A 60 9.48 8.03 8.74
C GLY A 60 8.62 7.88 7.48
N ALA A 61 8.60 6.72 6.82
CA ALA A 61 7.83 6.48 5.61
C ALA A 61 6.39 6.03 5.94
N HIS A 62 5.56 7.00 6.33
CA HIS A 62 4.15 6.79 6.67
C HIS A 62 3.27 7.77 5.91
N TYR A 63 2.27 7.26 5.19
CA TYR A 63 1.48 8.02 4.23
C TYR A 63 -0.01 7.81 4.45
N ARG A 64 -0.75 8.92 4.62
CA ARG A 64 -2.22 8.92 4.72
C ARG A 64 -2.93 8.90 3.37
N ASP A 65 -2.20 9.19 2.28
CA ASP A 65 -2.72 9.08 0.92
C ASP A 65 -2.20 7.77 0.33
N ALA A 66 -3.11 6.95 -0.20
CA ALA A 66 -2.78 5.60 -0.68
C ALA A 66 -1.93 5.63 -1.96
N LEU A 67 -2.07 6.64 -2.82
CA LEU A 67 -1.23 6.77 -4.02
C LEU A 67 0.19 7.19 -3.64
N ALA A 68 0.33 8.17 -2.75
CA ALA A 68 1.65 8.55 -2.21
C ALA A 68 2.32 7.38 -1.46
N TRP A 69 1.53 6.60 -0.71
CA TRP A 69 2.01 5.37 -0.09
C TRP A 69 2.52 4.38 -1.14
N LYS A 70 1.73 4.13 -2.20
CA LYS A 70 2.07 3.20 -3.27
C LYS A 70 3.36 3.62 -3.97
N GLU A 71 3.47 4.89 -4.37
CA GLU A 71 4.67 5.44 -5.00
C GLU A 71 5.92 5.22 -4.11
N ALA A 72 5.80 5.49 -2.80
CA ALA A 72 6.88 5.25 -1.85
C ALA A 72 7.17 3.76 -1.64
N ASN A 73 6.15 2.90 -1.62
CA ASN A 73 6.31 1.45 -1.46
C ASN A 73 6.97 0.81 -2.70
N ASP A 74 6.64 1.30 -3.90
CA ASP A 74 7.24 0.89 -5.17
C ASP A 74 8.70 1.36 -5.30
N ALA A 75 8.99 2.59 -4.85
CA ALA A 75 10.37 3.10 -4.75
C ALA A 75 11.21 2.30 -3.73
N GLY A 76 10.56 1.76 -2.70
CA GLY A 76 11.18 0.95 -1.67
C GLY A 76 11.93 1.77 -0.62
N GLY A 77 12.68 1.05 0.22
CA GLY A 77 13.45 1.64 1.31
C GLY A 77 13.89 0.59 2.32
N TYR A 78 14.76 1.00 3.24
CA TYR A 78 15.34 0.09 4.23
C TYR A 78 14.87 0.44 5.65
N CYS A 79 14.66 -0.58 6.48
CA CYS A 79 14.51 -0.36 7.91
C CYS A 79 15.86 -0.01 8.54
N SER A 80 15.88 0.46 9.79
CA SER A 80 17.12 0.73 10.52
C SER A 80 18.10 -0.45 10.54
N VAL A 81 17.59 -1.69 10.55
CA VAL A 81 18.43 -2.89 10.54
C VAL A 81 19.10 -3.17 9.19
N HIS A 82 18.46 -2.77 8.07
CA HIS A 82 18.97 -3.06 6.72
C HIS A 82 19.47 -1.82 5.98
N GLY A 83 19.26 -0.62 6.51
CA GLY A 83 19.64 0.66 5.89
C GLY A 83 20.99 1.20 6.37
N ASP A 84 21.52 0.67 7.47
CA ASP A 84 22.87 0.99 7.98
C ASP A 84 23.95 0.10 7.31
N ALA A 85 23.73 -0.32 6.06
CA ALA A 85 24.63 -1.19 5.30
C ALA A 85 25.46 -0.41 4.27
#